data_AF-A0A4Q1CB87-F1
#
_entry.id   AF-A0A4Q1CB87-F1
#
_cell.length_a   1.000
_cell.length_b   1.000
_cell.length_c   1.000
_cell.angle_alpha   90.00
_cell.angle_beta   90.00
_cell.angle_gamma   90.00
#
_symmetry.space_group_name_H-M   'P 1'
#
loop_
_entity.id
_entity.type
_entity.pdbx_description
1 polymer ?
#
loop_
_entity_poly.entity_id
_entity_poly.type
_entity_poly.pdbx_seq_one_letter_code
_entity_poly.pdbx_strand_id
1 'polypeptide(L)'
;MPVPTAEQPVPFVFLGGLEQDIGASVGGLPPTPAEEMRRLLVGALARAHFIETKVGGPMPAIVIFYTWGTANLDTFEQIEVDSETGTDSNRLVDFNGREMARLVGINKAGQRLMSSAVAGDLNDALLSERFYIFVAALDAKALLRREKKLVWRTRISIAARRTTLAESMGVMLASAAPYFGRNEARPVFVDDTLRRKVEVKMGDIQVIESDVSAPDSPRPKSRP
;
A
#
# COMPACT_ATOMS: atom_id res chain seq x y z
N MET A 1 0.87 -5.98 20.59
CA MET A 1 2.11 -5.16 20.66
C MET A 1 1.68 -3.74 20.99
N PRO A 2 2.40 -3.01 21.86
CA PRO A 2 2.13 -1.59 22.08
C PRO A 2 2.28 -0.80 20.77
N VAL A 3 1.56 0.31 20.65
CA VAL A 3 1.69 1.23 19.51
C VAL A 3 3.06 1.91 19.61
N PRO A 4 3.89 1.90 18.55
CA PRO A 4 5.20 2.55 18.59
C PRO A 4 5.09 4.06 18.82
N THR A 5 6.05 4.62 19.54
CA THR A 5 6.18 6.08 19.77
C THR A 5 7.60 6.53 19.47
N ALA A 6 7.83 7.85 19.40
CA ALA A 6 9.18 8.38 19.22
C ALA A 6 10.16 7.96 20.33
N GLU A 7 9.65 7.83 21.57
CA GLU A 7 10.42 7.40 22.74
C GLU A 7 10.66 5.89 22.78
N GLN A 8 9.75 5.12 22.18
CA GLN A 8 9.79 3.66 22.12
C GLN A 8 9.55 3.17 20.69
N PRO A 9 10.53 3.39 19.78
CA PRO A 9 10.41 2.94 18.41
C PRO A 9 10.50 1.41 18.35
N VAL A 10 9.84 0.83 17.35
CA VAL A 10 9.87 -0.62 17.13
C VAL A 10 10.87 -0.96 16.01
N PRO A 11 12.01 -1.61 16.33
CA PRO A 11 12.96 -2.02 15.32
C PRO A 11 12.41 -3.17 14.48
N PHE A 12 12.62 -3.10 13.16
CA PHE A 12 12.18 -4.12 12.21
C PHE A 12 13.24 -4.47 11.18
N VAL A 13 13.06 -5.59 10.49
CA VAL A 13 13.80 -5.93 9.26
C VAL A 13 12.82 -6.44 8.21
N PHE A 14 13.13 -6.27 6.91
CA PHE A 14 12.34 -6.89 5.86
C PHE A 14 12.73 -8.35 5.66
N LEU A 15 11.72 -9.22 5.52
CA LEU A 15 11.89 -10.57 4.99
C LEU A 15 11.91 -10.57 3.46
N GLY A 16 11.12 -9.68 2.84
CA GLY A 16 11.00 -9.58 1.39
C GLY A 16 9.77 -8.77 0.97
N GLY A 17 9.74 -8.47 -0.32
CA GLY A 17 8.62 -7.83 -1.00
C GLY A 17 8.32 -8.55 -2.31
N LEU A 18 7.05 -8.65 -2.69
CA LEU A 18 6.62 -9.26 -3.95
C LEU A 18 5.55 -8.42 -4.64
N GLU A 19 5.77 -8.13 -5.92
CA GLU A 19 4.70 -7.66 -6.81
C GLU A 19 3.82 -8.85 -7.21
N GLN A 20 2.53 -8.77 -6.91
CA GLN A 20 1.57 -9.83 -7.18
C GLN A 20 0.19 -9.22 -7.37
N ASP A 21 -0.51 -9.61 -8.44
CA ASP A 21 -1.90 -9.20 -8.67
C ASP A 21 -2.90 -10.09 -7.91
N ILE A 22 -4.05 -9.52 -7.60
CA ILE A 22 -5.24 -10.22 -7.09
C ILE A 22 -6.30 -10.21 -8.20
N GLY A 23 -6.63 -11.38 -8.74
CA GLY A 23 -7.55 -11.50 -9.87
C GLY A 23 -6.82 -11.55 -11.21
N ALA A 24 -7.46 -11.04 -12.26
CA ALA A 24 -6.89 -11.06 -13.60
C ALA A 24 -5.75 -10.02 -13.72
N SER A 25 -4.66 -10.35 -14.40
CA SER A 25 -3.60 -9.38 -14.67
C SER A 25 -4.10 -8.27 -15.60
N VAL A 26 -3.94 -7.02 -15.17
CA VAL A 26 -4.23 -5.86 -16.00
C VAL A 26 -3.04 -5.62 -16.91
N GLY A 27 -3.15 -6.08 -18.16
CA GLY A 27 -2.09 -5.92 -19.15
C GLY A 27 -1.75 -4.45 -19.44
N GLY A 28 -0.46 -4.15 -19.66
CA GLY A 28 -0.01 -2.84 -20.14
C GLY A 28 0.39 -1.83 -19.07
N LEU A 29 0.34 -2.18 -17.78
CA LEU A 29 0.91 -1.35 -16.72
C LEU A 29 2.40 -1.65 -16.55
N PRO A 30 3.28 -0.62 -16.46
CA PRO A 30 4.68 -0.84 -16.15
C PRO A 30 4.82 -1.40 -14.73
N PRO A 31 5.70 -2.38 -14.50
CA PRO A 31 5.94 -2.92 -13.17
C PRO A 31 6.51 -1.82 -12.27
N THR A 32 6.10 -1.80 -11.00
CA THR A 32 6.70 -0.85 -10.04
C THR A 32 7.98 -1.45 -9.47
N PRO A 33 9.15 -0.78 -9.59
CA PRO A 33 10.40 -1.31 -9.04
C PRO A 33 10.30 -1.59 -7.53
N ALA A 34 10.69 -2.81 -7.13
CA ALA A 34 10.66 -3.25 -5.73
C ALA A 34 11.43 -2.31 -4.79
N GLU A 35 12.54 -1.73 -5.26
CA GLU A 35 13.34 -0.77 -4.48
C GLU A 35 12.59 0.53 -4.21
N GLU A 36 11.79 1.01 -5.16
CA GLU A 36 10.97 2.20 -4.96
C GLU A 36 9.86 1.93 -3.94
N MET A 37 9.18 0.78 -4.04
CA MET A 37 8.20 0.34 -3.05
C MET A 37 8.82 0.26 -1.65
N ARG A 38 9.99 -0.37 -1.53
CA ARG A 38 10.73 -0.48 -0.26
C ARG A 38 11.05 0.90 0.31
N ARG A 39 11.61 1.80 -0.49
CA ARG A 39 11.95 3.17 -0.06
C ARG A 39 10.73 3.92 0.49
N LEU A 40 9.62 3.87 -0.24
CA LEU A 40 8.38 4.53 0.19
C LEU A 40 7.83 3.90 1.48
N LEU A 41 7.86 2.57 1.58
CA LEU A 41 7.37 1.85 2.75
C LEU A 41 8.20 2.16 4.00
N VAL A 42 9.53 2.21 3.88
CA VAL A 42 10.43 2.63 4.97
C VAL A 42 10.05 4.02 5.46
N GLY A 43 9.84 4.98 4.54
CA GLY A 43 9.43 6.34 4.90
C GLY A 43 8.10 6.38 5.64
N ALA A 44 7.12 5.58 5.22
CA ALA A 44 5.81 5.54 5.86
C ALA A 44 5.83 4.82 7.23
N LEU A 45 6.62 3.75 7.36
CA LEU A 45 6.86 3.05 8.62
C LEU A 45 7.59 3.93 9.63
N ALA A 46 8.58 4.73 9.19
CA ALA A 46 9.30 5.67 10.05
C ALA A 46 8.38 6.73 10.66
N ARG A 47 7.40 7.23 9.90
CA ARG A 47 6.35 8.15 10.41
C ARG A 47 5.47 7.51 11.48
N ALA A 48 5.38 6.18 11.50
CA ALA A 48 4.70 5.39 12.52
C ALA A 48 5.66 4.85 13.60
N HIS A 49 6.87 5.40 13.69
CA HIS A 49 7.92 5.03 14.64
C HIS A 49 8.39 3.57 14.57
N PHE A 50 8.27 2.96 13.39
CA PHE A 50 8.98 1.73 13.06
C PHE A 50 10.33 2.08 12.42
N ILE A 51 11.42 1.51 12.92
CA ILE A 51 12.77 1.82 12.46
C ILE A 51 13.41 0.58 11.86
N GLU A 52 13.95 0.69 10.65
CA GLU A 52 14.66 -0.42 10.03
C GLU A 52 16.01 -0.64 10.72
N THR A 53 16.23 -1.86 11.20
CA THR A 53 17.50 -2.32 11.74
C THR A 53 18.42 -2.75 10.60
N LYS A 54 19.67 -2.28 10.66
CA LYS A 54 20.79 -2.76 9.82
C LYS A 54 21.68 -3.72 10.62
N VAL A 55 22.59 -4.40 9.92
CA VAL A 55 23.64 -5.22 10.56
C VAL A 55 24.38 -4.40 11.62
N GLY A 56 24.51 -4.95 12.83
CA GLY A 56 25.10 -4.25 13.99
C GLY A 56 24.14 -3.33 14.75
N GLY A 57 22.89 -3.17 14.30
CA GLY A 57 21.85 -2.39 14.98
C GLY A 57 21.09 -3.17 16.07
N PRO A 58 20.04 -2.56 16.66
CA PRO A 58 19.22 -3.20 17.69
C PRO A 58 18.48 -4.42 17.13
N MET A 59 18.36 -5.47 17.93
CA MET A 59 17.67 -6.70 17.51
C MET A 59 16.23 -6.38 17.05
N PRO A 60 15.80 -6.84 15.85
CA PRO A 60 14.47 -6.56 15.37
C PRO A 60 13.42 -7.18 16.28
N ALA A 61 12.39 -6.42 16.61
CA ALA A 61 11.23 -6.91 17.35
C ALA A 61 10.22 -7.58 16.41
N ILE A 62 10.13 -7.08 15.18
CA ILE A 62 9.27 -7.60 14.13
C ILE A 62 10.01 -7.81 12.82
N VAL A 63 9.46 -8.68 11.99
CA VAL A 63 9.90 -8.91 10.62
C VAL A 63 8.74 -8.53 9.70
N ILE A 64 9.01 -7.72 8.67
CA ILE A 64 7.99 -7.22 7.75
C ILE A 64 8.08 -7.96 6.42
N PHE A 65 6.92 -8.40 5.93
CA PHE A 65 6.71 -8.84 4.56
C PHE A 65 5.62 -7.97 3.92
N TYR A 66 5.76 -7.67 2.63
CA TYR A 66 4.79 -6.85 1.92
C TYR A 66 4.55 -7.35 0.50
N THR A 67 3.35 -7.12 0.00
CA THR A 67 3.01 -7.28 -1.41
C THR A 67 2.33 -6.03 -1.94
N TRP A 68 2.46 -5.81 -3.24
CA TRP A 68 1.78 -4.72 -3.95
C TRP A 68 1.37 -5.22 -5.34
N GLY A 69 0.41 -4.54 -5.95
CA GLY A 69 -0.04 -4.87 -7.29
C GLY A 69 -1.41 -4.29 -7.61
N THR A 70 -2.03 -4.87 -8.62
CA THR A 70 -3.42 -4.60 -8.99
C THR A 70 -4.36 -5.61 -8.32
N ALA A 71 -5.61 -5.21 -8.15
CA ALA A 71 -6.65 -6.05 -7.59
C ALA A 71 -7.99 -5.78 -8.31
N ASN A 72 -8.61 -6.83 -8.84
CA ASN A 72 -9.93 -6.78 -9.48
C ASN A 72 -10.69 -8.07 -9.18
N LEU A 73 -12.01 -8.05 -9.38
CA LEU A 73 -12.79 -9.29 -9.37
C LEU A 73 -12.49 -10.07 -10.64
N ASP A 74 -12.03 -11.30 -10.46
CA ASP A 74 -11.88 -12.26 -11.54
C ASP A 74 -13.23 -12.94 -11.75
N THR A 75 -13.93 -12.51 -12.80
CA THR A 75 -15.27 -12.99 -13.13
C THR A 75 -15.28 -13.63 -14.51
N PHE A 76 -15.97 -14.77 -14.60
CA PHE A 76 -16.28 -15.41 -15.88
C PHE A 76 -17.79 -15.41 -16.10
N GLU A 77 -18.21 -14.99 -17.29
CA GLU A 77 -19.59 -15.11 -17.74
C GLU A 77 -19.82 -16.52 -18.28
N GLN A 78 -20.61 -17.30 -17.54
CA GLN A 78 -21.10 -18.58 -18.01
C GLN A 78 -22.46 -18.36 -18.68
N ILE A 79 -22.53 -18.67 -19.97
CA ILE A 79 -23.78 -18.74 -20.72
C ILE A 79 -24.33 -20.16 -20.57
N GLU A 80 -25.48 -20.28 -19.93
CA GLU A 80 -26.21 -21.54 -19.84
C GLU A 80 -27.44 -21.45 -20.73
N VAL A 81 -27.45 -22.29 -21.77
CA VAL A 81 -28.56 -22.41 -22.71
C VAL A 81 -29.45 -23.54 -22.23
N ASP A 82 -30.67 -23.21 -21.83
CA ASP A 82 -31.67 -24.21 -21.51
C ASP A 82 -32.07 -24.95 -22.79
N SER A 83 -31.77 -26.25 -22.85
CA SER A 83 -32.04 -27.09 -24.03
C SER A 83 -33.54 -27.31 -24.31
N GLU A 84 -34.41 -27.10 -23.32
CA GLU A 84 -35.86 -27.27 -23.48
C GLU A 84 -36.55 -25.97 -23.90
N THR A 85 -36.14 -24.82 -23.32
CA THR A 85 -36.78 -23.53 -23.60
C THR A 85 -36.03 -22.67 -24.62
N GLY A 86 -34.78 -22.99 -24.94
CA GLY A 86 -33.90 -22.17 -25.76
C GLY A 86 -33.56 -20.82 -25.14
N THR A 87 -33.79 -20.66 -23.83
CA THR A 87 -33.53 -19.42 -23.10
C THR A 87 -32.07 -19.38 -22.68
N ASP A 88 -31.40 -18.29 -23.01
CA ASP A 88 -30.06 -17.99 -22.52
C ASP A 88 -30.16 -17.39 -21.12
N SER A 89 -29.43 -17.97 -20.17
CA SER A 89 -29.20 -17.37 -18.86
C SER A 89 -27.72 -17.08 -18.67
N ASN A 90 -27.40 -15.84 -18.33
CA ASN A 90 -26.04 -15.43 -18.02
C ASN A 90 -25.84 -15.50 -16.51
N ARG A 91 -24.84 -16.28 -16.09
CA ARG A 91 -24.40 -16.35 -14.70
C ARG A 91 -22.96 -15.85 -14.59
N LEU A 92 -22.76 -14.82 -13.79
CA LEU A 92 -21.42 -14.39 -13.39
C LEU A 92 -20.89 -15.32 -12.29
N VAL A 93 -19.72 -15.90 -12.53
CA VAL A 93 -18.98 -16.70 -11.54
C VAL A 93 -17.76 -15.91 -11.10
N ASP A 94 -17.64 -15.63 -9.80
CA ASP A 94 -16.46 -15.00 -9.21
C ASP A 94 -15.47 -16.06 -8.69
N PHE A 95 -14.17 -15.85 -8.95
CA PHE A 95 -13.10 -16.76 -8.49
C PHE A 95 -12.33 -16.25 -7.27
N ASN A 96 -12.35 -14.94 -7.02
CA ASN A 96 -11.55 -14.29 -5.96
C ASN A 96 -12.36 -13.31 -5.10
N GLY A 97 -13.69 -13.44 -5.05
CA GLY A 97 -14.56 -12.54 -4.30
C GLY A 97 -14.19 -12.44 -2.81
N ARG A 98 -13.67 -13.52 -2.22
CA ARG A 98 -13.20 -13.53 -0.82
C ARG A 98 -11.94 -12.69 -0.60
N GLU A 99 -10.99 -12.74 -1.52
CA GLU A 99 -9.75 -11.97 -1.50
C GLU A 99 -10.07 -10.48 -1.63
N MET A 100 -10.93 -10.12 -2.59
CA MET A 100 -11.40 -8.75 -2.78
C MET A 100 -12.20 -8.25 -1.57
N ALA A 101 -13.12 -9.04 -1.01
CA ALA A 101 -13.85 -8.69 0.20
C ALA A 101 -12.93 -8.46 1.42
N ARG A 102 -11.84 -9.24 1.55
CA ARG A 102 -10.80 -9.02 2.57
C ARG A 102 -9.98 -7.77 2.31
N LEU A 103 -9.73 -7.44 1.05
CA LEU A 103 -8.97 -6.26 0.66
C LEU A 103 -9.71 -4.97 1.01
N VAL A 104 -10.99 -4.89 0.65
CA VAL A 104 -11.81 -3.69 0.88
C VAL A 104 -12.40 -3.63 2.29
N GLY A 105 -12.34 -4.74 3.03
CA GLY A 105 -12.69 -4.79 4.45
C GLY A 105 -14.16 -5.13 4.74
N ILE A 106 -14.89 -5.70 3.78
CA ILE A 106 -16.26 -6.22 3.97
C ILE A 106 -16.33 -7.22 5.12
N ASN A 107 -15.30 -8.05 5.30
CA ASN A 107 -15.28 -9.02 6.40
C ASN A 107 -15.23 -8.38 7.81
N LYS A 108 -14.75 -7.13 7.92
CA LYS A 108 -14.83 -6.34 9.16
C LYS A 108 -16.20 -5.69 9.31
N ALA A 109 -16.80 -5.29 8.19
CA ALA A 109 -18.13 -4.68 8.13
C ALA A 109 -19.23 -5.67 8.56
N GLY A 110 -19.21 -6.91 8.08
CA GLY A 110 -20.21 -7.94 8.43
C GLY A 110 -20.26 -8.34 9.91
N GLN A 111 -19.30 -7.91 10.73
CA GLN A 111 -19.30 -8.13 12.18
C GLN A 111 -20.09 -7.06 12.96
N ARG A 112 -20.59 -6.01 12.29
CA ARG A 112 -21.32 -4.89 12.93
C ARG A 112 -22.41 -4.35 11.99
N LEU A 113 -23.46 -3.75 12.55
CA LEU A 113 -24.45 -3.02 11.75
C LEU A 113 -23.76 -1.82 11.08
N MET A 114 -23.84 -1.75 9.75
CA MET A 114 -23.28 -0.67 8.93
C MET A 114 -24.42 0.20 8.38
N SER A 115 -24.16 1.49 8.18
CA SER A 115 -25.08 2.34 7.44
C SER A 115 -25.12 1.93 5.96
N SER A 116 -26.24 2.20 5.29
CA SER A 116 -26.42 1.93 3.86
C SER A 116 -25.36 2.62 2.99
N ALA A 117 -24.94 3.84 3.34
CA ALA A 117 -23.89 4.58 2.64
C ALA A 117 -22.55 3.82 2.65
N VAL A 118 -22.11 3.34 3.82
CA VAL A 118 -20.83 2.62 3.91
C VAL A 118 -20.92 1.23 3.26
N ALA A 119 -22.09 0.60 3.28
CA ALA A 119 -22.32 -0.62 2.52
C ALA A 119 -22.18 -0.38 1.01
N GLY A 120 -22.70 0.74 0.50
CA GLY A 120 -22.51 1.19 -0.88
C GLY A 120 -21.04 1.39 -1.23
N ASP A 121 -20.30 2.17 -0.43
CA ASP A 121 -18.87 2.42 -0.65
C ASP A 121 -18.03 1.13 -0.68
N LEU A 122 -18.35 0.17 0.18
CA LEU A 122 -17.69 -1.13 0.23
C LEU A 122 -18.03 -1.99 -0.99
N ASN A 123 -19.27 -1.95 -1.45
CA ASN A 123 -19.69 -2.66 -2.65
C ASN A 123 -19.03 -2.07 -3.91
N ASP A 124 -19.00 -0.74 -4.03
CA ASP A 124 -18.29 -0.06 -5.11
C ASP A 124 -16.79 -0.35 -5.07
N ALA A 125 -16.21 -0.41 -3.88
CA ALA A 125 -14.82 -0.81 -3.71
C ALA A 125 -14.58 -2.27 -4.13
N LEU A 126 -15.50 -3.19 -3.81
CA LEU A 126 -15.42 -4.61 -4.18
C LEU A 126 -15.42 -4.81 -5.70
N LEU A 127 -16.26 -4.06 -6.41
CA LEU A 127 -16.48 -4.20 -7.85
C LEU A 127 -15.47 -3.43 -8.71
N SER A 128 -14.69 -2.52 -8.13
CA SER A 128 -13.74 -1.69 -8.88
C SER A 128 -12.36 -2.32 -8.97
N GLU A 129 -11.66 -2.04 -10.07
CA GLU A 129 -10.22 -2.26 -10.17
C GLU A 129 -9.46 -1.33 -9.20
N ARG A 130 -8.46 -1.87 -8.51
CA ARG A 130 -7.73 -1.18 -7.45
C ARG A 130 -6.24 -1.41 -7.56
N PHE A 131 -5.49 -0.44 -7.07
CA PHE A 131 -4.12 -0.67 -6.62
C PHE A 131 -4.15 -1.04 -5.15
N TYR A 132 -3.26 -1.93 -4.74
CA TYR A 132 -3.18 -2.34 -3.35
C TYR A 132 -1.76 -2.46 -2.83
N ILE A 133 -1.66 -2.32 -1.50
CA ILE A 133 -0.47 -2.63 -0.72
C ILE A 133 -0.91 -3.44 0.49
N PHE A 134 -0.28 -4.58 0.68
CA PHE A 134 -0.41 -5.41 1.87
C PHE A 134 0.90 -5.38 2.65
N VAL A 135 0.83 -5.08 3.95
CA VAL A 135 1.98 -5.10 4.85
C VAL A 135 1.64 -5.99 6.04
N ALA A 136 2.48 -6.98 6.33
CA ALA A 136 2.35 -7.87 7.46
C ALA A 136 3.61 -7.83 8.33
N ALA A 137 3.41 -7.76 9.65
CA ALA A 137 4.48 -7.87 10.62
C ALA A 137 4.36 -9.18 11.40
N LEU A 138 5.45 -9.93 11.45
CA LEU A 138 5.60 -11.15 12.22
C LEU A 138 6.50 -10.90 13.43
N ASP A 139 6.28 -11.65 14.50
CA ASP A 139 7.13 -11.58 15.71
C ASP A 139 8.51 -12.17 15.38
N ALA A 140 9.56 -11.37 15.55
CA ALA A 140 10.92 -11.77 15.17
C ALA A 140 11.43 -12.94 16.02
N LYS A 141 11.12 -12.97 17.32
CA LYS A 141 11.55 -14.06 18.22
C LYS A 141 10.81 -15.36 17.91
N ALA A 142 9.54 -15.28 17.53
CA ALA A 142 8.77 -16.44 17.08
C ALA A 142 9.34 -17.01 15.77
N LEU A 143 9.69 -16.15 14.82
CA LEU A 143 10.28 -16.59 13.55
C LEU A 143 11.61 -17.33 13.72
N LEU A 144 12.44 -16.95 14.70
CA LEU A 144 13.66 -17.69 15.04
C LEU A 144 13.36 -19.13 15.49
N ARG A 145 12.17 -19.38 16.03
CA ARG A 145 11.66 -20.72 16.38
C ARG A 145 10.84 -21.36 15.25
N ARG A 146 10.88 -20.79 14.04
CA ARG A 146 10.07 -21.21 12.87
C ARG A 146 8.55 -21.06 13.06
N GLU A 147 8.13 -20.23 14.01
CA GLU A 147 6.72 -19.93 14.27
C GLU A 147 6.30 -18.67 13.50
N LYS A 148 5.27 -18.76 12.66
CA LYS A 148 4.70 -17.61 11.94
C LYS A 148 3.66 -16.91 12.81
N LYS A 149 4.11 -16.15 13.81
CA LYS A 149 3.21 -15.39 14.69
C LYS A 149 2.94 -13.99 14.11
N LEU A 150 1.76 -13.78 13.55
CA LEU A 150 1.31 -12.48 13.07
C LEU A 150 1.12 -11.49 14.23
N VAL A 151 1.79 -10.34 14.16
CA VAL A 151 1.65 -9.24 15.11
C VAL A 151 0.55 -8.29 14.64
N TRP A 152 0.64 -7.85 13.38
CA TRP A 152 -0.35 -7.00 12.74
C TRP A 152 -0.28 -7.13 11.23
N ARG A 153 -1.33 -6.66 10.56
CA ARG A 153 -1.36 -6.50 9.11
C ARG A 153 -2.17 -5.27 8.71
N THR A 154 -1.72 -4.59 7.67
CA THR A 154 -2.39 -3.44 7.07
C THR A 154 -2.68 -3.75 5.61
N ARG A 155 -3.91 -3.48 5.18
CA ARG A 155 -4.34 -3.55 3.78
C ARG A 155 -4.73 -2.15 3.35
N ILE A 156 -4.16 -1.70 2.26
CA ILE A 156 -4.36 -0.37 1.70
C ILE A 156 -4.82 -0.59 0.26
N SER A 157 -5.86 0.10 -0.17
CA SER A 157 -6.24 0.08 -1.58
C SER A 157 -6.86 1.40 -2.01
N ILE A 158 -6.65 1.74 -3.28
CA ILE A 158 -7.23 2.89 -3.96
C ILE A 158 -7.77 2.46 -5.31
N ALA A 159 -8.84 3.09 -5.80
CA ALA A 159 -9.36 2.79 -7.12
C ALA A 159 -8.34 3.14 -8.22
N ALA A 160 -8.16 2.26 -9.21
CA ALA A 160 -7.19 2.42 -10.30
C ALA A 160 -7.70 3.37 -11.41
N ARG A 161 -8.16 4.57 -11.07
CA ARG A 161 -8.80 5.50 -12.03
C ARG A 161 -7.80 6.47 -12.66
N ARG A 162 -7.42 6.24 -13.93
CA ARG A 162 -6.58 7.16 -14.75
C ARG A 162 -5.23 7.51 -14.10
N THR A 163 -4.68 6.61 -13.29
CA THR A 163 -3.38 6.75 -12.63
C THR A 163 -2.64 5.41 -12.69
N THR A 164 -1.33 5.44 -12.51
CA THR A 164 -0.49 4.25 -12.39
C THR A 164 -0.31 3.81 -10.95
N LEU A 165 0.11 2.55 -10.76
CA LEU A 165 0.44 2.00 -9.46
C LEU A 165 1.56 2.81 -8.78
N ALA A 166 2.62 3.14 -9.53
CA ALA A 166 3.76 3.92 -9.04
C ALA A 166 3.34 5.30 -8.48
N GLU A 167 2.49 6.03 -9.21
CA GLU A 167 1.95 7.32 -8.75
C GLU A 167 1.08 7.17 -7.48
N SER A 168 0.28 6.11 -7.43
CA SER A 168 -0.66 5.86 -6.34
C SER A 168 0.02 5.40 -5.04
N MET A 169 1.18 4.75 -5.13
CA MET A 169 1.87 4.15 -3.98
C MET A 169 2.26 5.15 -2.91
N GLY A 170 2.82 6.30 -3.29
CA GLY A 170 3.22 7.34 -2.34
C GLY A 170 2.02 7.86 -1.54
N VAL A 171 0.90 8.12 -2.22
CA VAL A 171 -0.35 8.58 -1.60
C VAL A 171 -0.95 7.53 -0.68
N MET A 172 -0.99 6.27 -1.11
CA MET A 172 -1.48 5.15 -0.31
C MET A 172 -0.68 5.00 0.99
N LEU A 173 0.65 4.99 0.91
CA LEU A 173 1.52 4.82 2.07
C LEU A 173 1.50 6.03 3.01
N ALA A 174 1.48 7.25 2.47
CA ALA A 174 1.36 8.45 3.27
C ALA A 174 0.02 8.49 4.04
N SER A 175 -1.07 8.11 3.38
CA SER A 175 -2.40 8.03 4.00
C SER A 175 -2.49 6.93 5.06
N ALA A 176 -1.77 5.81 4.85
CA ALA A 176 -1.80 4.66 5.74
C ALA A 176 -0.87 4.79 6.95
N ALA A 177 0.11 5.69 6.92
CA ALA A 177 1.14 5.82 7.96
C ALA A 177 0.56 5.87 9.39
N PRO A 178 -0.50 6.66 9.70
CA PRO A 178 -1.07 6.70 11.05
C PRO A 178 -1.68 5.38 11.53
N TYR A 179 -1.92 4.41 10.65
CA TYR A 179 -2.65 3.18 10.93
C TYR A 179 -1.76 1.94 11.02
N PHE A 180 -0.46 2.04 10.73
CA PHE A 180 0.45 0.89 10.89
C PHE A 180 0.51 0.42 12.34
N GLY A 181 0.41 -0.90 12.53
CA GLY A 181 0.41 -1.51 13.87
C GLY A 181 -0.85 -1.26 14.71
N ARG A 182 -1.88 -0.60 14.15
CA ARG A 182 -3.12 -0.28 14.87
C ARG A 182 -4.25 -1.24 14.51
N ASN A 183 -5.11 -1.51 15.48
CA ASN A 183 -6.31 -2.31 15.27
C ASN A 183 -7.51 -1.42 14.99
N GLU A 184 -7.80 -1.20 13.71
CA GLU A 184 -9.01 -0.50 13.31
C GLU A 184 -10.21 -1.45 13.34
N ALA A 185 -11.24 -1.08 14.12
CA ALA A 185 -12.45 -1.89 14.26
C ALA A 185 -13.33 -1.86 13.00
N ARG A 186 -13.14 -0.88 12.12
CA ARG A 186 -13.83 -0.72 10.83
C ARG A 186 -12.83 -0.38 9.72
N PRO A 187 -13.16 -0.63 8.45
CA PRO A 187 -12.41 -0.04 7.34
C PRO A 187 -12.39 1.48 7.49
N VAL A 188 -11.24 2.09 7.20
CA VAL A 188 -11.07 3.54 7.23
C VAL A 188 -11.02 4.02 5.79
N PHE A 189 -12.00 4.86 5.42
CA PHE A 189 -12.01 5.55 4.15
C PHE A 189 -11.30 6.88 4.33
N VAL A 190 -10.22 7.09 3.56
CA VAL A 190 -9.43 8.33 3.59
C VAL A 190 -9.78 9.12 2.34
N ASP A 191 -10.62 10.14 2.50
CA ASP A 191 -10.92 11.13 1.47
C ASP A 191 -9.87 12.25 1.42
N ASP A 192 -9.95 13.11 0.40
CA ASP A 192 -9.03 14.25 0.23
C ASP A 192 -9.08 15.26 1.38
N THR A 193 -10.19 15.37 2.10
CA THR A 193 -10.29 16.28 3.26
C THR A 193 -9.54 15.73 4.47
N LEU A 194 -9.54 14.40 4.64
CA LEU A 194 -8.72 13.70 5.64
C LEU A 194 -7.24 13.70 5.27
N ARG A 195 -6.89 13.63 3.98
CA ARG A 195 -5.50 13.77 3.50
C ARG A 195 -4.91 15.14 3.82
N ARG A 196 -5.68 16.22 3.67
CA ARG A 196 -5.22 17.60 3.94
C ARG A 196 -4.97 17.90 5.42
N LYS A 197 -5.47 17.08 6.34
CA LYS A 197 -5.19 17.20 7.78
C LYS A 197 -3.84 16.60 8.18
N VAL A 198 -3.14 15.92 7.28
CA VAL A 198 -1.78 15.44 7.50
C VAL A 198 -0.84 16.65 7.36
N GLU A 199 -0.45 17.21 8.50
CA GLU A 199 0.51 18.31 8.58
C GLU A 199 1.82 17.90 7.91
N VAL A 200 2.11 18.45 6.72
CA VAL A 200 3.41 18.30 6.07
C VAL A 200 4.36 19.25 6.78
N LYS A 201 5.08 18.76 7.79
CA LYS A 201 6.30 19.42 8.25
C LYS A 201 7.33 19.28 7.13
N MET A 202 7.42 20.28 6.25
CA MET A 202 8.58 20.44 5.39
C MET A 202 9.79 20.62 6.31
N GLY A 203 10.76 19.70 6.24
CA GLY A 203 12.05 19.92 6.88
C GLY A 203 12.75 21.09 6.20
N ASP A 204 13.59 21.80 6.96
CA ASP A 204 14.30 23.00 6.49
C ASP A 204 15.06 22.71 5.19
N ILE A 205 14.92 23.62 4.22
CA ILE A 205 15.66 23.57 2.95
C ILE A 205 17.15 23.59 3.27
N GLN A 206 17.86 22.50 2.99
CA GLN A 206 19.32 22.52 2.94
C GLN A 206 19.75 23.03 1.57
N VAL A 207 20.20 24.28 1.51
CA VAL A 207 20.89 24.83 0.35
C VAL A 207 22.27 24.16 0.30
N ILE A 208 22.48 23.27 -0.66
CA ILE A 208 23.81 22.81 -1.02
C ILE A 208 24.38 23.91 -1.91
N GLU A 209 25.17 24.81 -1.33
CA GLU A 209 26.01 25.72 -2.10
C GLU A 209 26.96 24.85 -2.92
N SER A 210 26.66 24.73 -4.22
CA SER A 210 27.60 24.21 -5.19
C SER A 210 28.44 25.41 -5.61
N ASP A 211 29.75 25.34 -5.33
CA ASP A 211 30.74 26.26 -5.89
C ASP A 211 30.71 26.15 -7.42
N VAL A 212 29.82 26.90 -8.05
CA VAL A 212 29.89 27.16 -9.48
C VAL A 212 30.95 28.23 -9.65
N SER A 213 32.19 27.80 -9.93
CA SER A 213 33.22 28.69 -10.45
C SER A 213 32.66 29.40 -11.69
N ALA A 214 32.63 30.73 -11.63
CA ALA A 214 32.15 31.57 -12.71
C ALA A 214 32.94 31.27 -14.00
N PRO A 215 32.28 31.26 -15.18
CA PRO A 215 32.98 31.11 -16.44
C PRO A 215 33.89 32.32 -16.69
N ASP A 216 35.12 32.01 -17.09
CA ASP A 216 36.19 32.96 -17.39
C ASP A 216 35.73 34.05 -18.37
N SER A 217 35.93 35.32 -18.01
CA SER A 217 35.61 36.44 -18.89
C SER A 217 36.60 36.51 -20.06
N PRO A 218 36.16 36.75 -21.31
CA PRO A 218 37.08 36.77 -22.44
C PRO A 218 37.96 38.02 -22.43
N ARG A 219 39.29 37.83 -22.55
CA ARG A 219 40.27 38.90 -22.69
C ARG A 219 40.00 39.77 -23.93
N PRO A 220 40.20 41.10 -23.86
CA PRO A 220 40.10 41.97 -25.01
C PRO A 220 41.28 41.73 -25.97
N LYS A 221 40.99 41.59 -27.26
CA LYS A 221 42.00 41.53 -28.33
C LYS A 221 42.60 42.92 -28.53
N SER A 222 43.91 43.06 -28.32
CA SER A 222 44.67 44.19 -28.85
C SER A 222 44.73 44.08 -30.38
N ARG A 223 44.38 45.17 -31.07
CA ARG A 223 44.64 45.33 -32.50
C ARG A 223 45.94 46.15 -32.68
N PRO A 224 46.68 45.92 -33.78
CA PRO A 224 47.96 46.58 -34.05
C PRO A 224 47.81 48.05 -34.44
#